data_AF-A0A847HYQ1-F1
#
_entry.id   AF-A0A847HYQ1-F1
#
_cell.length_a   1.000
_cell.length_b   1.000
_cell.length_c   1.000
_cell.angle_alpha   90.00
_cell.angle_beta   90.00
_cell.angle_gamma   90.00
#
_symmetry.space_group_name_H-M   'P 1'
#
loop_
_entity.id
_entity.type
_entity.pdbx_description
1 polymer ?
#
loop_
_entity_poly.entity_id
_entity_poly.type
_entity_poly.pdbx_seq_one_letter_code
_entity_poly.pdbx_strand_id
1 'polypeptide(L)'
;MRFLDALAARLARSDMLQALTLLLAVLLVVLAFSWPGGNALVNEAWFSLAPIRHALLALAAAAFGASLAPATAGAGVAWRHEARVTLAALLVWALVTLPFEVIAHAASYPAVSLAWGLLTAPLTVVAYYGLGALLARGARALRAAWALPLLVPGSLVLLAWVDLQLGATLLNPWTAPLDPSPAYLAVMGGGAILTAMGLTLERRPRRAEPA
;
A
#
# COMPACT_ATOMS: atom_id res chain seq x y z
N MET A 1 -3.10 0.44 27.12
CA MET A 1 -1.99 0.99 26.30
C MET A 1 -2.58 2.03 25.36
N ARG A 2 -2.03 3.26 25.28
CA ARG A 2 -2.59 4.29 24.39
C ARG A 2 -2.25 3.91 22.94
N PHE A 3 -3.09 4.32 21.99
CA PHE A 3 -2.89 3.98 20.57
C PHE A 3 -1.53 4.46 20.03
N LEU A 4 -1.08 5.64 20.47
CA LEU A 4 0.23 6.18 20.09
C LEU A 4 1.39 5.32 20.59
N ASP A 5 1.31 4.78 21.81
CA ASP A 5 2.33 3.87 22.35
C ASP A 5 2.38 2.57 21.53
N ALA A 6 1.21 2.04 21.15
CA ALA A 6 1.11 0.85 20.32
C ALA A 6 1.67 1.10 18.91
N LEU A 7 1.42 2.28 18.33
CA LEU A 7 1.98 2.69 17.04
C LEU A 7 3.49 2.82 17.10
N ALA A 8 4.02 3.51 18.10
CA ALA A 8 5.47 3.64 18.31
C ALA A 8 6.13 2.26 18.48
N ALA A 9 5.53 1.39 19.31
CA ALA A 9 6.01 0.02 19.48
C ALA A 9 5.95 -0.78 18.18
N ARG A 10 4.90 -0.61 17.35
CA ARG A 10 4.78 -1.30 16.06
C ARG A 10 5.83 -0.83 15.07
N LEU A 11 6.08 0.47 14.98
CA LEU A 11 7.12 1.06 14.13
C LEU A 11 8.52 0.58 14.54
N ALA A 12 8.76 0.37 15.84
CA ALA A 12 10.03 -0.13 16.36
C ALA A 12 10.25 -1.64 16.18
N ARG A 13 9.24 -2.41 15.72
CA ARG A 13 9.44 -3.85 15.50
C ARG A 13 10.40 -4.10 14.33
N SER A 14 11.23 -5.13 14.49
CA SER A 14 12.29 -5.47 13.54
C SER A 14 11.77 -5.72 12.12
N ASP A 15 10.61 -6.38 11.96
CA ASP A 15 9.99 -6.63 10.65
C ASP A 15 9.64 -5.33 9.92
N MET A 16 9.09 -4.35 10.64
CA MET A 16 8.76 -3.03 10.10
C MET A 16 10.02 -2.23 9.77
N LEU A 17 10.99 -2.17 10.69
CA LEU A 17 12.22 -1.41 10.47
C LEU A 17 13.02 -1.96 9.28
N GLN A 18 13.14 -3.29 9.15
CA GLN A 18 13.85 -3.92 8.04
C GLN A 18 13.16 -3.63 6.71
N ALA A 19 11.83 -3.77 6.63
CA ALA A 19 11.09 -3.51 5.41
C ALA A 19 11.07 -2.02 5.03
N LEU A 20 10.97 -1.10 6.00
CA LEU A 20 11.13 0.33 5.75
C LEU A 20 12.54 0.68 5.26
N THR A 21 13.57 0.10 5.88
CA THR A 21 14.96 0.31 5.48
C THR A 21 15.19 -0.18 4.05
N LEU A 22 14.65 -1.35 3.68
CA LEU A 22 14.71 -1.85 2.31
C LEU A 22 14.01 -0.91 1.34
N LEU A 23 12.81 -0.43 1.68
CA LEU A 23 12.07 0.53 0.86
C LEU A 23 12.89 1.80 0.63
N LEU A 24 13.44 2.39 1.70
CA LEU A 24 14.28 3.59 1.61
C LEU A 24 15.56 3.34 0.80
N ALA A 25 16.20 2.18 0.99
CA ALA A 25 17.38 1.80 0.23
C ALA A 25 17.07 1.70 -1.27
N VAL A 26 15.94 1.08 -1.66
CA VAL A 26 15.52 1.02 -3.06
C VAL A 26 15.26 2.42 -3.62
N LEU A 27 14.57 3.30 -2.88
CA LEU A 27 14.35 4.69 -3.32
C LEU A 27 15.66 5.47 -3.50
N LEU A 28 16.63 5.28 -2.59
CA LEU A 28 17.96 5.90 -2.69
C LEU A 28 18.75 5.36 -3.89
N VAL A 29 18.68 4.06 -4.15
CA VAL A 29 19.29 3.43 -5.33
C VAL A 29 18.69 4.03 -6.59
N VAL A 30 17.36 4.10 -6.69
CA VAL A 30 16.67 4.72 -7.84
C VAL A 30 17.10 6.18 -8.02
N LEU A 31 17.13 6.96 -6.93
CA LEU A 31 17.59 8.35 -6.96
C LEU A 31 19.03 8.47 -7.48
N ALA A 32 19.93 7.60 -7.03
CA ALA A 32 21.33 7.59 -7.43
C ALA A 32 21.53 7.21 -8.90
N PHE A 33 20.83 6.17 -9.38
CA PHE A 33 20.89 5.74 -10.78
C PHE A 33 20.21 6.72 -11.74
N SER A 34 19.20 7.43 -11.26
CA SER A 34 18.50 8.44 -12.04
C SER A 34 19.06 9.84 -11.79
N TRP A 35 20.27 9.96 -11.23
CA TRP A 35 20.93 11.24 -11.04
C TRP A 35 21.30 11.84 -12.41
N PRO A 36 20.98 13.11 -12.68
CA PRO A 36 21.28 13.71 -13.97
C PRO A 36 22.80 13.75 -14.21
N GLY A 37 23.27 12.93 -15.15
CA GLY A 37 24.58 13.05 -15.77
C GLY A 37 24.54 14.07 -16.92
N GLY A 38 25.70 14.62 -17.32
CA GLY A 38 25.84 15.86 -18.11
C GLY A 38 25.07 16.01 -19.44
N ASN A 39 24.39 14.97 -19.94
CA ASN A 39 23.59 15.00 -21.18
C ASN A 39 22.10 14.64 -20.97
N ALA A 40 21.64 14.30 -19.76
CA ALA A 40 20.22 14.08 -19.50
C ALA A 40 19.48 15.41 -19.47
N LEU A 41 18.30 15.48 -20.10
CA LEU A 41 17.38 16.61 -19.91
C LEU A 41 17.10 16.70 -18.40
N VAL A 42 17.56 17.79 -17.78
CA VAL A 42 17.54 18.01 -16.32
C VAL A 42 16.15 17.79 -15.71
N ASN A 43 15.10 17.94 -16.52
CA ASN A 43 13.70 17.89 -16.12
C ASN A 43 13.05 16.49 -16.13
N GLU A 44 13.76 15.41 -16.45
CA GLU A 44 13.17 14.04 -16.47
C GLU A 44 13.84 13.05 -15.52
N ALA A 45 14.96 13.46 -14.93
CA ALA A 45 15.87 12.57 -14.21
C ALA A 45 15.17 11.80 -13.07
N TRP A 46 14.19 12.39 -12.39
CA TRP A 46 13.56 11.79 -11.20
C TRP A 46 12.12 11.36 -11.39
N PHE A 47 11.64 11.33 -12.63
CA PHE A 47 10.24 10.99 -12.96
C PHE A 47 9.82 9.59 -12.45
N SER A 48 10.75 8.64 -12.42
CA SER A 48 10.49 7.26 -11.99
C SER A 48 10.33 7.08 -10.47
N LEU A 49 10.71 8.07 -9.64
CA LEU A 49 10.68 7.94 -8.19
C LEU A 49 9.27 7.82 -7.62
N ALA A 50 8.32 8.64 -8.10
CA ALA A 50 6.94 8.59 -7.62
C ALA A 50 6.24 7.25 -7.94
N PRO A 51 6.28 6.72 -9.19
CA PRO A 51 5.80 5.37 -9.51
C PRO A 51 6.37 4.28 -8.63
N ILE A 52 7.69 4.28 -8.42
CA ILE A 52 8.37 3.26 -7.62
C ILE A 52 7.97 3.37 -6.15
N ARG A 53 7.90 4.59 -5.60
CA ARG A 53 7.43 4.83 -4.24
C ARG A 53 6.01 4.29 -4.03
N HIS A 54 5.07 4.60 -4.92
CA HIS A 54 3.69 4.10 -4.80
C HIS A 54 3.63 2.58 -4.93
N ALA A 55 4.37 1.98 -5.85
CA ALA A 55 4.42 0.53 -6.02
C ALA A 55 5.00 -0.18 -4.79
N LEU A 56 6.09 0.33 -4.21
CA LEU A 56 6.69 -0.23 -2.99
C LEU A 56 5.77 -0.09 -1.77
N LEU A 57 5.08 1.04 -1.63
CA LEU A 57 4.08 1.26 -0.58
C LEU A 57 2.88 0.32 -0.74
N ALA A 58 2.38 0.13 -1.96
CA ALA A 58 1.31 -0.82 -2.27
C ALA A 58 1.73 -2.26 -1.94
N LEU A 59 2.95 -2.65 -2.33
CA LEU A 59 3.49 -3.98 -2.06
C LEU A 59 3.64 -4.23 -0.55
N ALA A 60 4.23 -3.29 0.18
CA ALA A 60 4.38 -3.37 1.62
C ALA A 60 3.01 -3.47 2.31
N ALA A 61 2.05 -2.63 1.90
CA ALA A 61 0.70 -2.65 2.44
C ALA A 61 0.02 -4.01 2.21
N ALA A 62 0.07 -4.54 1.00
CA ALA A 62 -0.47 -5.86 0.69
C ALA A 62 0.23 -6.99 1.47
N ALA A 63 1.55 -6.94 1.61
CA ALA A 63 2.31 -7.94 2.35
C ALA A 63 1.94 -7.95 3.85
N PHE A 64 1.86 -6.78 4.49
CA PHE A 64 1.45 -6.67 5.90
C PHE A 64 -0.04 -6.98 6.12
N GLY A 65 -0.89 -6.60 5.16
CA GLY A 65 -2.31 -6.97 5.19
C GLY A 65 -2.51 -8.49 5.09
N ALA A 66 -1.73 -9.15 4.23
CA ALA A 66 -1.74 -10.59 4.07
C ALA A 66 -1.22 -11.32 5.31
N SER A 67 -0.10 -10.86 5.88
CA SER A 67 0.53 -11.50 7.04
C SER A 67 -0.33 -11.44 8.30
N LEU A 68 -1.06 -10.33 8.49
CA LEU A 68 -1.94 -10.16 9.64
C LEU A 68 -3.33 -10.71 9.41
N ALA A 69 -3.74 -11.10 8.20
CA ALA A 69 -5.10 -11.60 7.99
C ALA A 69 -5.39 -12.78 8.95
N PRO A 70 -6.56 -12.81 9.61
CA PRO A 70 -6.83 -13.83 10.61
C PRO A 70 -7.13 -15.17 9.93
N ALA A 71 -6.71 -16.27 10.55
CA ALA A 71 -6.96 -17.62 10.05
C ALA A 71 -8.44 -18.03 10.19
N THR A 72 -9.13 -17.54 11.21
CA THR A 72 -10.53 -17.87 11.52
C THR A 72 -11.43 -16.63 11.45
N ALA A 73 -12.66 -16.84 10.96
CA ALA A 73 -13.70 -15.82 10.93
C ALA A 73 -14.22 -15.59 12.36
N GLY A 74 -13.55 -14.69 13.10
CA GLY A 74 -13.85 -14.44 14.51
C GLY A 74 -12.69 -13.87 15.31
N ALA A 75 -11.54 -13.60 14.69
CA ALA A 75 -10.41 -12.96 15.36
C ALA A 75 -10.88 -11.70 16.10
N GLY A 76 -10.72 -11.75 17.43
CA GLY A 76 -11.32 -10.82 18.37
C GLY A 76 -10.76 -9.40 18.29
N VAL A 77 -11.13 -8.59 19.28
CA VAL A 77 -10.77 -7.17 19.37
C VAL A 77 -9.25 -6.93 19.28
N ALA A 78 -8.44 -7.81 19.86
CA ALA A 78 -6.97 -7.69 19.86
C ALA A 78 -6.37 -7.73 18.44
N TRP A 79 -6.83 -8.65 17.59
CA TRP A 79 -6.37 -8.75 16.19
C TRP A 79 -6.67 -7.47 15.41
N ARG A 80 -7.89 -6.95 15.55
CA ARG A 80 -8.32 -5.72 14.87
C ARG A 80 -7.48 -4.53 15.31
N HIS A 81 -7.17 -4.45 16.60
CA HIS A 81 -6.30 -3.42 17.13
C HIS A 81 -4.91 -3.50 16.49
N GLU A 82 -4.26 -4.67 16.48
CA GLU A 82 -2.95 -4.85 15.82
C GLU A 82 -3.00 -4.52 14.32
N ALA A 83 -4.05 -4.92 13.61
CA ALA A 83 -4.24 -4.60 12.20
C ALA A 83 -4.39 -3.09 11.95
N ARG A 84 -5.16 -2.38 12.78
CA ARG A 84 -5.31 -0.91 12.69
C ARG A 84 -4.00 -0.19 12.99
N VAL A 85 -3.27 -0.63 14.02
CA VAL A 85 -1.96 -0.06 14.39
C VAL A 85 -0.94 -0.28 13.28
N THR A 86 -0.94 -1.46 12.66
CA THR A 86 -0.06 -1.78 11.51
C THR A 86 -0.40 -0.92 10.30
N LEU A 87 -1.68 -0.75 9.99
CA LEU A 87 -2.11 0.16 8.92
C LEU A 87 -1.67 1.61 9.19
N ALA A 88 -1.83 2.09 10.43
CA ALA A 88 -1.38 3.42 10.82
C ALA A 88 0.16 3.56 10.68
N ALA A 89 0.92 2.52 11.02
CA ALA A 89 2.38 2.50 10.81
C ALA A 89 2.76 2.62 9.33
N LEU A 90 2.02 1.96 8.43
CA LEU A 90 2.23 2.08 6.98
C LEU A 90 1.86 3.46 6.44
N LEU A 91 0.84 4.12 7.00
CA LEU A 91 0.54 5.52 6.67
C LEU A 91 1.68 6.45 7.12
N VAL A 92 2.33 6.16 8.25
CA VAL A 92 3.56 6.86 8.65
C VAL A 92 4.67 6.64 7.62
N TRP A 93 4.79 5.46 7.00
CA TRP A 93 5.78 5.25 5.93
C TRP A 93 5.49 6.12 4.70
N ALA A 94 4.22 6.29 4.33
CA ALA A 94 3.85 7.21 3.26
C ALA A 94 4.29 8.65 3.57
N LEU A 95 4.23 9.07 4.84
CA LEU A 95 4.73 10.38 5.29
C LEU A 95 6.26 10.45 5.33
N VAL A 96 6.94 9.43 5.84
CA VAL A 96 8.42 9.37 5.93
C VAL A 96 9.06 9.39 4.54
N THR A 97 8.38 8.81 3.55
CA THR A 97 8.84 8.77 2.15
C THR A 97 8.40 9.98 1.33
N LEU A 98 7.60 10.89 1.91
CA LEU A 98 7.10 12.11 1.25
C LEU A 98 8.22 13.01 0.70
N PRO A 99 9.38 13.19 1.36
CA PRO A 99 10.47 13.99 0.79
C PRO A 99 10.92 13.51 -0.59
N PHE A 100 10.92 12.20 -0.87
CA PHE A 100 11.25 11.67 -2.20
C PHE A 100 10.24 12.12 -3.25
N GLU A 101 8.95 12.13 -2.92
CA GLU A 101 7.88 12.60 -3.82
C GLU A 101 8.04 14.09 -4.15
N VAL A 102 8.27 14.93 -3.11
CA VAL A 102 8.39 16.38 -3.26
C VAL A 102 9.62 16.74 -4.08
N ILE A 103 10.76 16.11 -3.80
CA ILE A 103 12.01 16.34 -4.53
C ILE A 103 11.86 15.88 -5.98
N ALA A 104 11.28 14.70 -6.21
CA ALA A 104 11.04 14.19 -7.57
C ALA A 104 10.10 15.11 -8.37
N HIS A 105 9.02 15.59 -7.75
CA HIS A 105 8.09 16.53 -8.36
C HIS A 105 8.75 17.87 -8.70
N ALA A 106 9.53 18.43 -7.77
CA ALA A 106 10.24 19.69 -7.97
C ALA A 106 11.31 19.60 -9.07
N ALA A 107 12.01 18.48 -9.18
CA ALA A 107 13.04 18.30 -10.21
C ALA A 107 12.48 17.93 -11.59
N SER A 108 11.35 17.20 -11.62
CA SER A 108 10.82 16.65 -12.88
C SER A 108 9.70 17.47 -13.51
N TYR A 109 9.23 18.54 -12.83
CA TYR A 109 8.13 19.41 -13.27
C TYR A 109 6.99 18.67 -14.01
N PRO A 110 6.39 17.62 -13.42
CA PRO A 110 5.41 16.81 -14.12
C PRO A 110 4.12 17.60 -14.36
N ALA A 111 3.38 17.23 -15.41
CA ALA A 111 2.08 17.83 -15.71
C ALA A 111 1.03 17.57 -14.60
N VAL A 112 1.22 16.50 -13.83
CA VAL A 112 0.35 16.11 -12.72
C VAL A 112 0.70 16.87 -11.45
N SER A 113 -0.30 17.41 -10.76
CA SER A 113 -0.09 18.16 -9.53
C SER A 113 0.43 17.28 -8.38
N LEU A 114 1.29 17.84 -7.52
CA LEU A 114 1.78 17.17 -6.30
C LEU A 114 0.62 16.71 -5.39
N ALA A 115 -0.46 17.49 -5.33
CA ALA A 115 -1.64 17.16 -4.53
C ALA A 115 -2.25 15.79 -4.90
N TRP A 116 -2.19 15.43 -6.19
CA TRP A 116 -2.67 14.14 -6.66
C TRP A 116 -1.83 12.98 -6.10
N GLY A 117 -0.50 13.07 -6.18
CA GLY A 117 0.41 12.08 -5.61
C GLY A 117 0.25 11.93 -4.10
N LEU A 118 0.07 13.06 -3.40
CA LEU A 118 -0.15 13.09 -1.95
C LEU A 118 -1.50 12.48 -1.54
N LEU A 119 -2.55 12.62 -2.35
CA LEU A 119 -3.86 12.02 -2.11
C LEU A 119 -3.88 10.52 -2.42
N THR A 120 -3.29 10.11 -3.54
CA THR A 120 -3.34 8.73 -4.02
C THR A 120 -2.50 7.78 -3.18
N ALA A 121 -1.36 8.21 -2.65
CA ALA A 121 -0.50 7.37 -1.82
C ALA A 121 -1.21 6.76 -0.59
N PRO A 122 -1.85 7.53 0.31
CA PRO A 122 -2.54 6.96 1.47
C PRO A 122 -3.73 6.09 1.08
N LEU A 123 -4.49 6.45 0.03
CA LEU A 123 -5.59 5.62 -0.47
C LEU A 123 -5.08 4.25 -0.96
N THR A 124 -3.98 4.27 -1.72
CA THR A 124 -3.32 3.07 -2.23
C THR A 124 -2.86 2.18 -1.07
N VAL A 125 -2.20 2.75 -0.06
CA VAL A 125 -1.77 2.00 1.13
C VAL A 125 -2.95 1.31 1.81
N VAL A 126 -4.06 2.02 2.06
CA VAL A 126 -5.21 1.43 2.75
C VAL A 126 -5.88 0.36 1.90
N ALA A 127 -6.12 0.63 0.61
CA ALA A 127 -6.77 -0.30 -0.30
C ALA A 127 -5.95 -1.58 -0.50
N TYR A 128 -4.64 -1.46 -0.74
CA TYR A 128 -3.75 -2.61 -0.92
C TYR A 128 -3.56 -3.41 0.37
N TYR A 129 -3.60 -2.77 1.53
CA TYR A 129 -3.64 -3.49 2.81
C TYR A 129 -4.87 -4.41 2.91
N GLY A 130 -6.05 -3.90 2.53
CA GLY A 130 -7.26 -4.71 2.44
C GLY A 130 -7.16 -5.83 1.40
N LEU A 131 -6.62 -5.54 0.23
CA LEU A 131 -6.38 -6.52 -0.83
C LEU A 131 -5.47 -7.66 -0.34
N GLY A 132 -4.36 -7.34 0.32
CA GLY A 132 -3.48 -8.32 0.94
C GLY A 132 -4.23 -9.23 1.92
N ALA A 133 -5.08 -8.64 2.77
CA ALA A 133 -5.89 -9.41 3.69
C ALA A 133 -6.93 -10.32 2.99
N LEU A 134 -7.48 -9.88 1.87
CA LEU A 134 -8.36 -10.69 1.02
C LEU A 134 -7.60 -11.84 0.34
N LEU A 135 -6.41 -11.57 -0.19
CA LEU A 135 -5.53 -12.58 -0.81
C LEU A 135 -5.17 -13.67 0.20
N ALA A 136 -4.77 -13.30 1.43
CA ALA A 136 -4.49 -14.27 2.47
C ALA A 136 -5.70 -15.12 2.86
N ARG A 137 -6.90 -14.50 2.91
CA ARG A 137 -8.13 -15.22 3.17
C ARG A 137 -8.48 -16.21 2.04
N GLY A 138 -8.37 -15.78 0.79
CA GLY A 138 -8.58 -16.63 -0.37
C GLY A 138 -7.56 -17.77 -0.46
N ALA A 139 -6.27 -17.46 -0.28
CA ALA A 139 -5.20 -18.46 -0.29
C ALA A 139 -5.41 -19.50 0.81
N ARG A 140 -5.84 -19.11 2.01
CA ARG A 140 -6.16 -20.09 3.07
C ARG A 140 -7.40 -20.93 2.76
N ALA A 141 -8.44 -20.32 2.20
CA ALA A 141 -9.63 -21.06 1.77
C ALA A 141 -9.28 -22.14 0.73
N LEU A 142 -8.34 -21.83 -0.17
CA LEU A 142 -7.80 -22.76 -1.17
C LEU A 142 -6.66 -23.65 -0.66
N ARG A 143 -6.31 -23.59 0.63
CA ARG A 143 -5.15 -24.30 1.23
C ARG A 143 -3.81 -24.02 0.55
N ALA A 144 -3.68 -22.86 -0.08
CA ALA A 144 -2.50 -22.38 -0.81
C ALA A 144 -1.81 -21.19 -0.12
N ALA A 145 -1.91 -21.09 1.22
CA ALA A 145 -1.31 -19.99 1.98
C ALA A 145 0.22 -19.91 1.82
N TRP A 146 0.88 -21.04 1.51
CA TRP A 146 2.31 -21.10 1.19
C TRP A 146 2.68 -20.26 -0.04
N ALA A 147 1.73 -20.02 -0.95
CA ALA A 147 1.94 -19.26 -2.16
C ALA A 147 1.84 -17.74 -1.94
N LEU A 148 1.51 -17.26 -0.74
CA LEU A 148 1.36 -15.82 -0.46
C LEU A 148 2.57 -14.95 -0.83
N PRO A 149 3.82 -15.38 -0.62
CA PRO A 149 5.00 -14.62 -1.06
C PRO A 149 5.03 -14.38 -2.57
N LEU A 150 4.38 -15.23 -3.36
CA LEU A 150 4.25 -15.07 -4.81
C LEU A 150 2.95 -14.36 -5.20
N LEU A 151 1.83 -14.68 -4.53
CA LEU A 151 0.52 -14.10 -4.82
C LEU A 151 0.47 -12.60 -4.55
N VAL A 152 1.15 -12.11 -3.50
CA VAL A 152 1.17 -10.68 -3.18
C VAL A 152 1.83 -9.86 -4.31
N PRO A 153 3.11 -10.06 -4.66
CA PRO A 153 3.72 -9.34 -5.78
C PRO A 153 3.05 -9.67 -7.12
N GLY A 154 2.66 -10.94 -7.34
CA GLY A 154 1.97 -11.37 -8.54
C GLY A 154 0.63 -10.65 -8.74
N SER A 155 -0.10 -10.35 -7.67
CA SER A 155 -1.35 -9.58 -7.74
C SER A 155 -1.10 -8.15 -8.21
N LEU A 156 -0.05 -7.47 -7.73
CA LEU A 156 0.29 -6.12 -8.20
C LEU A 156 0.59 -6.12 -9.71
N VAL A 157 1.38 -7.10 -10.17
CA VAL A 157 1.72 -7.26 -11.59
C VAL A 157 0.48 -7.56 -12.42
N LEU A 158 -0.38 -8.47 -11.95
CA LEU A 158 -1.62 -8.83 -12.64
C LEU A 158 -2.56 -7.62 -12.75
N LEU A 159 -2.72 -6.86 -11.66
CA LEU A 159 -3.56 -5.67 -11.65
C LEU A 159 -3.02 -4.59 -12.59
N ALA A 160 -1.70 -4.36 -12.59
CA ALA A 160 -1.07 -3.45 -13.54
C ALA A 160 -1.26 -3.91 -14.99
N TRP A 161 -1.14 -5.21 -15.25
CA TRP A 161 -1.36 -5.78 -16.58
C TRP A 161 -2.82 -5.63 -17.04
N VAL A 162 -3.80 -5.87 -16.16
CA VAL A 162 -5.23 -5.69 -16.46
C VAL A 162 -5.51 -4.24 -16.84
N ASP A 163 -5.01 -3.28 -16.08
CA ASP A 163 -5.14 -1.84 -16.38
C ASP A 163 -4.58 -1.50 -17.76
N LEU A 164 -3.39 -2.01 -18.10
CA LEU A 164 -2.77 -1.82 -19.41
C LEU A 164 -3.61 -2.40 -20.55
N GLN A 165 -4.19 -3.60 -20.37
CA GLN A 165 -5.04 -4.22 -21.38
C GLN A 165 -6.36 -3.46 -21.58
N LEU A 166 -6.90 -2.87 -20.51
CA LEU A 166 -8.11 -2.06 -20.56
C LEU A 166 -7.85 -0.63 -21.05
N GLY A 167 -6.58 -0.23 -21.19
CA GLY A 167 -6.20 1.15 -21.48
C GLY A 167 -6.70 2.14 -20.41
N ALA A 168 -6.72 1.70 -19.14
CA ALA A 168 -7.31 2.45 -18.04
C ALA A 168 -6.36 2.48 -16.82
N THR A 169 -6.45 3.53 -16.02
CA THR A 169 -5.74 3.66 -14.73
C THR A 169 -6.77 3.47 -13.61
N LEU A 170 -6.91 2.25 -13.10
CA LEU A 170 -7.93 1.85 -12.10
C LEU A 170 -7.30 1.26 -10.85
N LEU A 171 -6.37 0.33 -11.03
CA LEU A 171 -5.80 -0.52 -9.99
C LEU A 171 -4.29 -0.37 -9.88
N ASN A 172 -3.62 0.06 -10.96
CA ASN A 172 -2.18 0.11 -11.09
C ASN A 172 -1.56 1.23 -10.24
N PRO A 173 -0.80 0.89 -9.17
CA PRO A 173 -0.17 1.90 -8.32
C PRO A 173 1.03 2.56 -9.01
N TRP A 174 1.53 1.99 -10.12
CA TRP A 174 2.66 2.49 -10.88
C TRP A 174 2.28 3.69 -11.76
N THR A 175 1.15 3.61 -12.47
CA THR A 175 0.71 4.67 -13.39
C THR A 175 -0.13 5.73 -12.70
N ALA A 176 -0.76 5.41 -11.56
CA ALA A 176 -1.59 6.34 -10.79
C ALA A 176 -0.96 7.71 -10.47
N PRO A 177 0.33 7.83 -10.07
CA PRO A 177 0.92 9.15 -9.83
C PRO A 177 1.18 9.96 -11.13
N LEU A 178 1.17 9.30 -12.30
CA LEU A 178 1.50 9.91 -13.59
C LEU A 178 0.28 10.25 -14.43
N ASP A 179 -0.84 9.58 -14.19
CA ASP A 179 -2.07 9.71 -14.98
C ASP A 179 -3.30 9.88 -14.06
N PRO A 180 -3.77 11.13 -13.86
CA PRO A 180 -4.88 11.41 -12.97
C PRO A 180 -6.19 10.80 -13.49
N SER A 181 -6.65 9.76 -12.80
CA SER A 181 -7.87 9.04 -13.14
C SER A 181 -8.90 9.12 -12.00
N PRO A 182 -10.09 9.72 -12.24
CA PRO A 182 -11.19 9.68 -11.28
C PRO A 182 -11.62 8.26 -10.93
N ALA A 183 -11.46 7.32 -11.88
CA ALA A 183 -11.80 5.93 -11.67
C ALA A 183 -10.82 5.25 -10.69
N TYR A 184 -9.53 5.60 -10.73
CA TYR A 184 -8.56 5.16 -9.71
C TYR A 184 -8.98 5.62 -8.31
N LEU A 185 -9.39 6.89 -8.15
CA LEU A 185 -9.89 7.39 -6.86
C LEU A 185 -11.15 6.66 -6.40
N ALA A 186 -12.08 6.38 -7.30
CA ALA A 186 -13.29 5.65 -6.95
C ALA A 186 -12.97 4.23 -6.45
N VAL A 187 -12.09 3.51 -7.15
CA VAL A 187 -11.71 2.14 -6.83
C VAL A 187 -10.87 2.07 -5.55
N MET A 188 -9.81 2.87 -5.45
CA MET A 188 -8.95 2.89 -4.26
C MET A 188 -9.64 3.51 -3.06
N GLY A 189 -10.44 4.56 -3.26
CA GLY A 189 -11.27 5.15 -2.22
C GLY A 189 -12.31 4.17 -1.69
N GLY A 190 -13.04 3.49 -2.57
CA GLY A 190 -13.97 2.42 -2.20
C GLY A 190 -13.28 1.28 -1.46
N GLY A 191 -12.13 0.80 -1.97
CA GLY A 191 -11.31 -0.22 -1.32
C GLY A 191 -10.80 0.22 0.06
N ALA A 192 -10.38 1.48 0.21
CA ALA A 192 -9.94 2.05 1.46
C ALA A 192 -11.08 2.11 2.49
N ILE A 193 -12.27 2.55 2.07
CA ILE A 193 -13.48 2.57 2.90
C ILE A 193 -13.84 1.15 3.35
N LEU A 194 -13.88 0.18 2.42
CA LEU A 194 -14.18 -1.22 2.75
C LEU A 194 -13.16 -1.81 3.72
N THR A 195 -11.88 -1.47 3.57
CA THR A 195 -10.82 -1.91 4.48
C THR A 195 -11.02 -1.30 5.87
N ALA A 196 -11.25 0.01 5.96
CA ALA A 196 -11.51 0.69 7.22
C ALA A 196 -12.76 0.15 7.92
N MET A 197 -13.85 -0.07 7.17
CA MET A 197 -15.09 -0.69 7.67
C MET A 197 -14.82 -2.11 8.17
N GLY A 198 -14.07 -2.92 7.41
CA GLY A 198 -13.72 -4.29 7.80
C GLY A 198 -12.89 -4.37 9.09
N LEU A 199 -12.04 -3.37 9.33
CA LEU A 199 -11.24 -3.27 10.55
C LEU A 199 -12.02 -2.70 11.74
N THR A 200 -13.06 -1.89 11.51
CA THR A 200 -13.83 -1.18 12.55
C THR A 200 -15.11 -1.90 12.96
N LEU A 201 -15.90 -2.41 12.01
CA LEU A 201 -17.25 -2.94 12.27
C LEU A 201 -17.20 -4.31 12.95
N GLU A 202 -17.63 -4.37 14.21
CA GLU A 202 -17.84 -5.62 14.94
C GLU A 202 -19.01 -6.39 14.33
N ARG A 203 -18.74 -7.60 13.83
CA ARG A 203 -19.84 -8.51 13.49
C ARG A 203 -20.38 -9.05 14.80
N ARG A 204 -21.57 -8.60 15.22
CA ARG A 204 -22.29 -9.22 16.33
C ARG A 204 -22.42 -10.73 16.02
N PRO A 205 -22.07 -11.62 16.96
CA PRO A 205 -22.35 -13.04 16.77
C PRO A 205 -23.86 -13.20 16.57
N ARG A 206 -24.28 -13.90 15.50
CA ARG A 206 -25.68 -14.31 15.36
C ARG A 206 -25.98 -15.12 16.62
N ARG A 207 -26.89 -14.63 17.47
CA ARG A 207 -27.43 -15.43 18.57
C ARG A 207 -27.96 -16.70 17.92
N ALA A 208 -27.46 -17.85 18.35
CA ALA A 208 -28.09 -19.11 18.03
C ALA A 208 -29.53 -19.01 18.56
N GLU A 209 -30.51 -19.07 17.66
CA GLU A 209 -31.90 -19.25 18.08
C GLU A 209 -31.97 -20.60 18.82
N PRO A 210 -32.52 -20.63 20.04
CA PRO A 210 -32.83 -21.89 20.69
C PRO A 210 -33.88 -22.62 19.83
N ALA A 211 -33.57 -23.86 19.48
CA ALA A 211 -34.50 -24.80 18.83
C ALA A 211 -35.65 -25.19 19.76
#